data_AF-A0A1N7S1M1-F1
#
_entry.id   AF-A0A1N7S1M1-F1
#
_cell.length_a   1.000
_cell.length_b   1.000
_cell.length_c   1.000
_cell.angle_alpha   90.00
_cell.angle_beta   90.00
_cell.angle_gamma   90.00
#
_symmetry.space_group_name_H-M   'P 1'
#
loop_
_entity.id
_entity.type
_entity.pdbx_description
1 polymer ?
#
loop_
_entity_poly.entity_id
_entity_poly.type
_entity_poly.pdbx_seq_one_letter_code
_entity_poly.pdbx_strand_id
1 'polypeptide(L)' 'MEKKTSLQILQSAHRAALAIASARIDLSVRDQEILYDKVFLGLLEDSIRIMSIEQLLDVLAT' A
#
# COMPACT_ATOMS: atom_id res chain seq x y z
N MET A 1 15.43 1.34 14.38
CA MET A 1 14.15 0.61 14.57
C MET A 1 13.05 1.09 13.61
N GLU A 2 12.98 2.38 13.28
CA GLU A 2 11.93 2.98 12.44
C GLU A 2 11.86 2.44 11.01
N LYS A 3 12.99 2.28 10.30
CA LYS A 3 13.02 1.76 8.92
C LYS A 3 12.41 0.36 8.76
N LYS A 4 12.50 -0.49 9.80
CA LYS A 4 11.88 -1.81 9.82
C LYS A 4 10.36 -1.73 9.90
N THR A 5 9.84 -0.80 10.71
CA THR A 5 8.40 -0.57 10.86
C THR A 5 7.80 0.00 9.57
N SER A 6 8.45 1.00 8.96
CA SER A 6 8.00 1.57 7.69
C SER A 6 7.97 0.53 6.56
N LEU A 7 8.98 -0.35 6.47
CA LEU A 7 8.98 -1.46 5.52
C LEU A 7 7.86 -2.47 5.79
N GLN A 8 7.59 -2.80 7.06
CA GLN A 8 6.50 -3.69 7.43
C GLN A 8 5.14 -3.11 7.07
N ILE A 9 4.95 -1.81 7.25
CA ILE A 9 3.72 -1.12 6.86
C ILE A 9 3.55 -1.15 5.34
N LEU A 10 4.59 -0.84 4.58
CA LEU A 10 4.57 -0.91 3.12
C LEU A 10 4.20 -2.32 2.62
N GLN A 11 4.85 -3.34 3.15
CA GLN A 11 4.57 -4.74 2.78
C GLN A 11 3.15 -5.17 3.16
N SER A 12 2.65 -4.71 4.30
CA SER A 12 1.28 -5.01 4.74
C SER A 12 0.24 -4.33 3.85
N ALA A 13 0.46 -3.06 3.52
CA ALA A 13 -0.39 -2.31 2.61
C ALA A 13 -0.44 -2.96 1.22
N HIS A 14 0.72 -3.38 0.70
CA HIS A 14 0.80 -4.08 -0.59
C HIS A 14 -0.01 -5.38 -0.57
N ARG A 15 0.18 -6.23 0.44
CA ARG A 15 -0.55 -7.51 0.56
C ARG A 15 -2.05 -7.31 0.67
N ALA A 16 -2.48 -6.32 1.46
CA ALA A 16 -3.90 -6.00 1.62
C ALA A 16 -4.52 -5.49 0.32
N ALA A 17 -3.87 -4.53 -0.35
CA ALA A 17 -4.33 -3.99 -1.62
C ALA A 17 -4.43 -5.08 -2.70
N LEU A 18 -3.42 -5.94 -2.80
CA LEU A 18 -3.41 -7.05 -3.76
C LEU A 18 -4.53 -8.06 -3.48
N ALA A 19 -4.76 -8.41 -2.20
CA ALA A 19 -5.83 -9.33 -1.83
C ALA A 19 -7.21 -8.75 -2.15
N ILE A 20 -7.45 -7.46 -1.86
CA ILE A 20 -8.71 -6.78 -2.15
C ILE A 20 -8.97 -6.71 -3.66
N ALA A 21 -7.95 -6.31 -4.44
CA ALA A 21 -8.06 -6.22 -5.89
C ALA A 21 -8.31 -7.60 -6.53
N SER A 22 -7.53 -8.61 -6.12
CA SER A 22 -7.65 -9.98 -6.66
C SER A 22 -8.96 -10.66 -6.26
N ALA A 23 -9.58 -10.27 -5.15
CA ALA A 23 -10.89 -10.78 -4.74
C ALA A 23 -12.03 -10.28 -5.64
N ARG A 24 -11.82 -9.19 -6.39
CA ARG A 24 -12.80 -8.61 -7.32
C ARG A 24 -12.72 -9.24 -8.70
N ILE A 25 -13.00 -10.55 -8.75
CA ILE A 25 -13.02 -11.34 -9.99
C ILE A 25 -14.07 -10.87 -11.01
N ASP A 26 -15.01 -10.03 -10.57
CA ASP A 26 -16.02 -9.38 -11.40
C ASP A 26 -15.47 -8.21 -12.23
N LEU A 27 -14.30 -7.69 -11.87
CA LEU A 27 -13.64 -6.58 -12.56
C LEU A 27 -12.69 -7.07 -13.66
N SER A 28 -12.50 -6.23 -14.69
CA SER A 28 -11.44 -6.45 -15.67
C SER A 28 -10.05 -6.35 -15.00
N VAL A 29 -9.02 -6.94 -15.62
CA VAL A 29 -7.63 -6.85 -15.09
C VAL A 29 -7.21 -5.40 -14.88
N ARG A 30 -7.52 -4.52 -15.83
CA ARG A 30 -7.22 -3.08 -15.74
C ARG A 30 -7.94 -2.43 -14.56
N ASP A 31 -9.19 -2.80 -14.30
CA ASP A 31 -9.95 -2.24 -13.18
C ASP A 31 -9.47 -2.80 -11.83
N GLN A 32 -8.97 -4.03 -11.79
CA GLN A 32 -8.30 -4.60 -10.62
C GLN A 32 -6.98 -3.87 -10.32
N GLU A 33 -6.19 -3.53 -11.35
CA GLU A 33 -4.97 -2.70 -11.19
C GLU A 33 -5.31 -1.30 -10.66
N ILE A 34 -6.32 -0.64 -11.23
CA ILE A 34 -6.78 0.67 -10.74
C ILE A 34 -7.28 0.57 -9.29
N LEU A 35 -7.99 -0.51 -8.94
CA LEU A 35 -8.45 -0.74 -7.58
C LEU A 35 -7.28 -0.99 -6.62
N TYR A 36 -6.28 -1.76 -7.04
CA TYR A 36 -5.04 -1.98 -6.29
C TYR A 36 -4.37 -0.65 -5.97
N ASP A 37 -4.14 0.21 -6.96
CA ASP A 37 -3.46 1.49 -6.77
C ASP A 37 -4.21 2.39 -5.78
N LYS A 38 -5.53 2.48 -5.92
CA LYS A 38 -6.38 3.28 -5.02
C LYS A 38 -6.33 2.78 -3.58
N VAL A 39 -6.45 1.47 -3.38
CA VAL A 39 -6.42 0.87 -2.03
C VAL A 39 -5.02 1.00 -1.43
N PHE A 40 -3.98 0.73 -2.21
CA PHE A 40 -2.60 0.82 -1.74
C PHE A 40 -2.26 2.25 -1.29
N LEU A 41 -2.56 3.26 -2.12
CA LEU A 41 -2.35 4.66 -1.76
C LEU A 41 -3.16 5.06 -0.51
N GLY A 42 -4.44 4.68 -0.43
CA GLY A 42 -5.27 4.99 0.74
C GLY A 42 -4.73 4.36 2.04
N LEU A 43 -4.21 3.13 1.98
CA LEU A 43 -3.57 2.48 3.13
C LEU A 43 -2.27 3.17 3.56
N LEU A 44 -1.47 3.64 2.58
CA LEU A 44 -0.26 4.39 2.88
C LEU A 44 -0.59 5.77 3.48
N GLU A 45 -1.60 6.48 2.95
CA GLU A 45 -2.04 7.76 3.49
C GLU A 45 -2.52 7.65 4.94
N ASP A 46 -3.30 6.62 5.28
CA ASP A 46 -3.72 6.37 6.67
C ASP A 46 -2.51 6.10 7.59
N SER A 47 -1.50 5.41 7.05
CA SER A 47 -0.27 5.11 7.79
C SER A 47 0.64 6.33 8.04
N ILE A 48 0.43 7.46 7.35
CA ILE A 48 1.16 8.72 7.62
C ILE A 48 0.82 9.26 9.02
N ARG A 49 -0.30 8.85 9.63
CA ARG A 49 -0.57 9.15 11.05
C ARG A 49 0.39 8.43 12.01
N ILE A 50 1.06 7.39 11.54
CA ILE A 50 1.94 6.49 12.32
C ILE A 50 3.41 6.63 11.88
N MET A 51 3.69 7.02 10.62
CA MET A 51 5.03 7.31 10.11
C MET A 51 5.09 8.68 9.42
N SER A 52 6.21 9.40 9.45
CA SER A 52 6.31 10.65 8.68
C SER A 52 6.35 10.39 7.17
N ILE A 53 5.89 11.36 6.38
CA ILE A 53 5.97 11.32 4.90
C ILE A 53 7.40 11.04 4.42
N GLU A 54 8.40 11.59 5.10
CA GLU A 54 9.82 11.38 4.77
C GLU A 54 10.24 9.92 4.95
N GLN A 55 9.77 9.25 6.00
CA GLN A 55 10.03 7.82 6.23
C GLN A 55 9.33 6.94 5.19
N LEU A 56 8.13 7.34 4.73
CA LEU A 56 7.42 6.64 3.66
C LEU A 56 8.17 6.76 2.33
N LEU A 57 8.63 7.97 1.99
CA LEU A 57 9.37 8.23 0.77
C LEU A 57 10.74 7.53 0.75
N ASP A 58 11.45 7.49 1.88
CA ASP A 58 12.74 6.78 1.97
C ASP A 58 12.57 5.27 1.73
N VAL A 59 11.47 4.68 2.19
CA VAL A 59 11.17 3.25 1.95
C VAL A 59 10.73 2.99 0.52
N LEU A 60 9.95 3.88 -0.10
CA LEU A 60 9.54 3.74 -1.51
C LEU A 60 10.69 3.93 -2.50
N ALA A 61 11.71 4.70 -2.13
CA ALA A 61 12.90 4.95 -2.95
C ALA A 61 13.96 3.83 -2.87
N THR A 62 13.75 2.80 -2.05
CA THR A 62 14.66 1.65 -1.87
C THR A 62 14.17 0.44 -2.66
#